data_AF-A0A9P7KE94-F1
#
_entry.id   AF-A0A9P7KE94-F1
#
_cell.length_a   1.000
_cell.length_b   1.000
_cell.length_c   1.000
_cell.angle_alpha   90.00
_cell.angle_beta   90.00
_cell.angle_gamma   90.00
#
_symmetry.space_group_name_H-M   'P 1'
#
loop_
_entity.id
_entity.type
_entity.pdbx_description
1 polymer ?
#
loop_
_entity_poly.entity_id
_entity_poly.type
_entity_poly.pdbx_seq_one_letter_code
_entity_poly.pdbx_strand_id
1 'polypeptide(L)'
;MSSFRLNDCTVQITTKCDQEYQYPHVFTDIFVNASLPGLGSIASMQAVKIHRPARGSHSFHAVMDYRSQELYEFSRHMFDRKGHLSLSLLHYGAERGTGGWGKELNSGEIIHVTNVSVDEQLIEHLMLNKRTSLRAGPCSLVLTSSARSASADLAAQNFLDILAKSCHPSCLIAVSADATDSAEEQRRHLADHPLHSAIVDIEGPEIAEIIKTHYRNDSSSIRGKDGAGMTPIHRALGIANICATLTLLGLGITPDDLRNADNPEGVTPLECLERFMESDPDFSYTMLRHTNGHTEDQLTYEFLVKGVLGMPLITQNRGLY
;
A
#
# COMPACT_ATOMS: atom_id res chain seq x y z
N MET A 1 -34.40 35.25 0.03
CA MET A 1 -33.53 34.29 -0.66
C MET A 1 -33.98 32.89 -0.28
N SER A 2 -34.39 32.09 -1.26
CA SER A 2 -34.70 30.68 -1.06
C SER A 2 -33.44 29.98 -0.56
N SER A 3 -33.53 29.24 0.55
CA SER A 3 -32.42 28.41 1.03
C SER A 3 -32.10 27.37 -0.05
N PHE A 4 -30.84 27.30 -0.47
CA PHE A 4 -30.34 26.18 -1.27
C PHE A 4 -30.57 24.87 -0.50
N ARG A 5 -31.18 23.88 -1.14
CA ARG A 5 -31.35 22.53 -0.59
C ARG A 5 -30.73 21.54 -1.55
N LEU A 6 -29.85 20.68 -1.03
CA LEU A 6 -29.17 19.63 -1.80
C LEU A 6 -30.18 18.70 -2.50
N ASN A 7 -31.35 18.49 -1.90
CA ASN A 7 -32.42 17.65 -2.43
C ASN A 7 -33.07 18.22 -3.70
N ASP A 8 -32.85 19.49 -4.00
CA ASP A 8 -33.36 20.12 -5.23
C ASP A 8 -32.41 19.87 -6.41
N CYS A 9 -31.21 19.31 -6.18
CA CYS A 9 -30.25 18.99 -7.22
C CYS A 9 -30.58 17.67 -7.92
N THR A 10 -30.50 17.67 -9.25
CA THR A 10 -30.57 16.47 -10.09
C THR A 10 -29.17 16.06 -10.49
N VAL A 11 -28.81 14.80 -10.20
CA VAL A 11 -27.51 14.23 -10.59
C VAL A 11 -27.72 13.32 -11.80
N GLN A 12 -26.98 13.59 -12.87
CA GLN A 12 -26.90 12.75 -14.06
C GLN A 12 -25.54 12.05 -14.09
N ILE A 13 -25.56 10.72 -14.17
CA ILE A 13 -24.36 9.90 -14.30
C ILE A 13 -24.36 9.28 -15.68
N THR A 14 -23.27 9.44 -16.40
CA THR A 14 -23.05 8.80 -17.71
C THR A 14 -21.75 8.04 -17.67
N THR A 15 -21.73 6.88 -18.32
CA THR A 15 -20.55 6.03 -18.42
C THR A 15 -20.19 5.81 -19.87
N LYS A 16 -18.90 5.84 -20.20
CA LYS A 16 -18.39 5.54 -21.54
C LYS A 16 -17.31 4.46 -21.43
N CYS A 17 -17.50 3.38 -22.17
CA CYS A 17 -16.43 2.43 -22.45
C CYS A 17 -15.76 2.88 -23.75
N ASP A 18 -14.47 3.16 -23.68
CA ASP A 18 -13.73 3.52 -24.88
C ASP A 18 -13.24 2.22 -25.54
N GLN A 19 -13.86 1.90 -26.69
CA GLN A 19 -13.58 0.67 -27.44
C GLN A 19 -12.23 0.71 -28.16
N GLU A 20 -11.61 1.88 -28.29
CA GLU A 20 -10.32 2.03 -28.96
C GLU A 20 -9.14 1.63 -28.05
N TYR A 21 -9.38 1.45 -26.75
CA TYR A 21 -8.35 1.05 -25.80
C TYR A 21 -7.99 -0.44 -25.94
N GLN A 22 -6.71 -0.76 -25.70
CA GLN A 22 -6.23 -2.15 -25.63
C GLN A 22 -6.94 -2.97 -24.54
N TYR A 23 -7.48 -2.32 -23.51
CA TYR A 23 -8.18 -2.94 -22.38
C TYR A 23 -9.57 -2.31 -22.15
N PRO A 24 -10.51 -2.42 -23.09
CA PRO A 24 -11.79 -1.69 -23.04
C PRO A 24 -12.73 -2.20 -21.94
N HIS A 25 -12.44 -3.38 -21.38
CA HIS A 25 -13.17 -3.97 -20.26
C HIS A 25 -12.58 -3.62 -18.89
N VAL A 26 -11.37 -3.03 -18.85
CA VAL A 26 -10.72 -2.63 -17.60
C VAL A 26 -11.15 -1.22 -17.21
N PHE A 27 -11.24 -0.30 -18.17
CA PHE A 27 -11.55 1.10 -17.89
C PHE A 27 -12.97 1.47 -18.33
N THR A 28 -13.67 2.20 -17.49
CA THR A 28 -14.94 2.83 -17.83
C THR A 28 -14.93 4.26 -17.31
N ASP A 29 -15.03 5.23 -18.21
CA ASP A 29 -15.08 6.63 -17.83
C ASP A 29 -16.45 6.96 -17.26
N ILE A 30 -16.46 7.58 -16.09
CA ILE A 30 -17.63 8.07 -15.39
C ILE A 30 -17.63 9.59 -15.48
N PHE A 31 -18.73 10.14 -15.98
CA PHE A 31 -19.02 11.57 -15.96
C PHE A 31 -20.26 11.80 -15.11
N VAL A 32 -20.11 12.62 -14.08
CA VAL A 32 -21.22 13.03 -13.21
C VAL A 32 -21.46 14.51 -13.43
N ASN A 33 -22.71 14.88 -13.65
CA ASN A 33 -23.14 16.27 -13.73
C ASN A 33 -24.25 16.48 -12.69
N ALA A 34 -24.04 17.41 -11.77
CA ALA A 34 -25.06 17.87 -10.84
C ALA A 34 -25.65 19.17 -11.39
N SER A 35 -26.98 19.24 -11.46
CA SER A 35 -27.72 20.39 -11.97
C SER A 35 -28.82 20.81 -11.02
N LEU A 36 -29.18 22.10 -11.05
CA LEU A 36 -30.26 22.67 -10.25
C LEU A 36 -31.34 23.23 -11.19
N PRO A 37 -32.63 22.98 -10.93
CA PRO A 37 -33.72 23.51 -11.75
C PRO A 37 -33.63 25.03 -11.90
N GLY A 38 -33.59 25.52 -13.15
CA GLY A 38 -33.51 26.94 -13.48
C GLY A 38 -32.10 27.54 -13.51
N LEU A 39 -31.11 26.92 -12.84
CA LEU A 39 -29.72 27.40 -12.83
C LEU A 39 -28.77 26.56 -13.70
N GLY A 40 -29.18 25.35 -14.11
CA GLY A 40 -28.39 24.49 -14.99
C GLY A 40 -27.35 23.66 -14.22
N SER A 41 -26.25 23.31 -14.89
CA SER A 41 -25.16 22.49 -14.34
C SER A 41 -24.39 23.30 -13.28
N ILE A 42 -24.33 22.80 -12.05
CA ILE A 42 -23.67 23.47 -10.93
C ILE A 42 -22.33 22.85 -10.58
N ALA A 43 -22.15 21.56 -10.86
CA ALA A 43 -20.89 20.86 -10.63
C ALA A 43 -20.75 19.69 -11.61
N SER A 44 -19.52 19.32 -11.91
CA SER A 44 -19.22 18.12 -12.68
C SER A 44 -18.05 17.35 -12.09
N MET A 45 -18.05 16.04 -12.27
CA MET A 45 -16.94 15.16 -11.89
C MET A 45 -16.61 14.22 -13.04
N GLN A 46 -15.33 14.00 -13.24
CA GLN A 46 -14.78 12.98 -14.12
C GLN A 46 -14.03 11.98 -13.26
N ALA A 47 -14.26 10.70 -13.52
CA ALA A 47 -13.57 9.61 -12.84
C ALA A 47 -13.37 8.45 -13.80
N VAL A 48 -12.38 7.62 -13.51
CA VAL A 48 -12.14 6.36 -14.21
C VAL A 48 -12.50 5.22 -13.26
N LYS A 49 -13.47 4.41 -13.67
CA LYS A 49 -13.76 3.13 -13.02
C LYS A 49 -12.81 2.08 -13.58
N ILE A 50 -12.17 1.38 -12.66
CA ILE A 50 -11.13 0.40 -12.95
C ILE A 50 -11.62 -0.96 -12.47
N HIS A 51 -11.93 -1.82 -13.43
CA HIS A 51 -12.20 -3.22 -13.23
C HIS A 51 -10.88 -3.97 -13.14
N ARG A 52 -10.54 -4.45 -11.95
CA ARG A 52 -9.33 -5.27 -11.79
C ARG A 52 -9.48 -6.56 -12.57
N PRO A 53 -8.57 -6.85 -13.54
CA PRO A 53 -8.63 -8.11 -14.25
C PRO A 53 -8.47 -9.25 -13.26
N ALA A 54 -9.36 -10.24 -13.33
CA ALA A 54 -9.26 -11.43 -12.50
C ALA A 54 -7.96 -12.17 -12.86
N ARG A 55 -6.96 -12.12 -11.96
CA ARG A 55 -5.71 -12.91 -11.97
C ARG A 55 -5.26 -13.34 -13.38
N GLY A 56 -4.93 -12.37 -14.23
CA GLY A 56 -4.50 -12.58 -15.61
C GLY A 56 -2.99 -12.45 -15.80
N SER A 57 -2.51 -12.81 -16.98
CA SER A 57 -1.08 -12.84 -17.37
C SER A 57 -0.40 -11.46 -17.46
N HIS A 58 -1.14 -10.36 -17.25
CA HIS A 58 -0.63 -9.00 -17.42
C HIS A 58 -0.49 -8.34 -16.04
N SER A 59 0.63 -7.65 -15.83
CA SER A 59 0.85 -6.85 -14.63
C SER A 59 -0.22 -5.76 -14.52
N PHE A 60 -0.81 -5.60 -13.34
CA PHE A 60 -1.79 -4.54 -13.05
C PHE A 60 -1.26 -3.16 -13.44
N HIS A 61 0.03 -2.90 -13.18
CA HIS A 61 0.68 -1.64 -13.52
C HIS A 61 0.78 -1.40 -15.03
N ALA A 62 1.02 -2.45 -15.82
CA ALA A 62 1.09 -2.31 -17.28
C ALA A 62 -0.26 -1.91 -17.90
N VAL A 63 -1.35 -2.35 -17.28
CA VAL A 63 -2.70 -1.95 -17.70
C VAL A 63 -2.96 -0.47 -17.36
N MET A 64 -2.47 0.01 -16.21
CA MET A 64 -2.62 1.42 -15.79
C MET A 64 -1.79 2.40 -16.64
N ASP A 65 -0.56 1.99 -16.99
CA ASP A 65 0.34 2.75 -17.87
C ASP A 65 -0.29 3.08 -19.23
N TYR A 66 -1.09 2.15 -19.74
CA TYR A 66 -1.80 2.36 -21.00
C TYR A 66 -2.83 3.51 -20.93
N ARG A 67 -3.40 3.80 -19.76
CA ARG A 67 -4.43 4.84 -19.61
C ARG A 67 -3.82 6.24 -19.43
N SER A 68 -2.91 6.39 -18.48
CA SER A 68 -2.17 7.63 -18.26
C SER A 68 -0.97 7.41 -17.34
N GLN A 69 0.06 8.25 -17.50
CA GLN A 69 1.23 8.29 -16.61
C GLN A 69 0.82 8.52 -15.14
N GLU A 70 -0.15 9.40 -14.90
CA GLU A 70 -0.65 9.69 -13.56
C GLU A 70 -1.27 8.46 -12.91
N LEU A 71 -2.08 7.70 -13.66
CA LEU A 71 -2.71 6.50 -13.15
C LEU A 71 -1.69 5.37 -12.91
N TYR A 72 -0.65 5.30 -13.75
CA TYR A 72 0.48 4.40 -13.52
C TYR A 72 1.21 4.71 -12.23
N GLU A 73 1.62 5.96 -12.02
CA GLU A 73 2.33 6.40 -10.82
C GLU A 73 1.49 6.15 -9.56
N PHE A 74 0.21 6.55 -9.60
CA PHE A 74 -0.76 6.25 -8.55
C PHE A 74 -0.84 4.74 -8.27
N SER A 75 -0.98 3.91 -9.31
CA SER A 75 -1.15 2.47 -9.17
C SER A 75 0.09 1.77 -8.61
N ARG A 76 1.28 2.27 -8.98
CA ARG A 76 2.55 1.74 -8.53
C ARG A 76 2.81 2.06 -7.06
N HIS A 77 2.39 3.24 -6.61
CA HIS A 77 2.52 3.64 -5.22
C HIS A 77 1.52 2.90 -4.33
N MET A 78 0.28 2.75 -4.79
CA MET A 78 -0.81 2.20 -3.98
C MET A 78 -0.90 0.68 -4.03
N PHE A 79 -0.56 0.05 -5.15
CA PHE A 79 -0.82 -1.37 -5.37
C PHE A 79 0.43 -2.12 -5.83
N ASP A 80 0.51 -3.41 -5.49
CA ASP A 80 1.47 -4.36 -6.04
C ASP A 80 1.19 -4.66 -7.52
N ARG A 81 2.07 -5.45 -8.16
CA ARG A 81 1.93 -5.85 -9.57
C ARG A 81 0.66 -6.68 -9.85
N LYS A 82 0.00 -7.20 -8.81
CA LYS A 82 -1.24 -7.98 -8.88
C LYS A 82 -2.49 -7.13 -8.61
N GLY A 83 -2.32 -5.84 -8.29
CA GLY A 83 -3.42 -4.94 -7.97
C GLY A 83 -3.94 -5.07 -6.53
N HIS A 84 -3.17 -5.65 -5.61
CA HIS A 84 -3.44 -5.59 -4.18
C HIS A 84 -2.78 -4.36 -3.57
N LEU A 85 -3.40 -3.76 -2.56
CA LEU A 85 -2.84 -2.66 -1.79
C LEU A 85 -1.44 -3.04 -1.29
N SER A 86 -0.49 -2.14 -1.47
CA SER A 86 0.89 -2.33 -1.04
C SER A 86 0.94 -2.68 0.45
N LEU A 87 1.81 -3.63 0.81
CA LEU A 87 2.00 -4.01 2.21
C LEU A 87 2.51 -2.84 3.04
N SER A 88 3.27 -1.92 2.45
CA SER A 88 3.73 -0.73 3.14
C SER A 88 2.54 0.10 3.66
N LEU A 89 1.54 0.31 2.81
CA LEU A 89 0.29 0.99 3.14
C LEU A 89 -0.62 0.16 4.07
N LEU A 90 -0.42 -1.15 4.16
CA LEU A 90 -1.16 -2.02 5.08
C LEU A 90 -0.55 -2.07 6.51
N HIS A 91 0.74 -1.79 6.67
CA HIS A 91 1.45 -1.99 7.95
C HIS A 91 1.97 -0.68 8.55
N TYR A 92 2.39 0.27 7.71
CA TYR A 92 2.94 1.54 8.16
C TYR A 92 1.86 2.64 8.06
N GLY A 93 1.28 2.98 9.21
CA GLY A 93 0.10 3.84 9.31
C GLY A 93 0.28 5.29 8.81
N ALA A 94 1.51 5.77 8.65
CA ALA A 94 1.77 7.18 8.33
C ALA A 94 1.26 7.59 6.92
N GLU A 95 1.27 6.68 5.96
CA GLU A 95 0.89 6.97 4.55
C GLU A 95 -0.60 6.75 4.27
N ARG A 96 -1.34 6.21 5.24
CA ARG A 96 -2.80 5.98 5.13
C ARG A 96 -3.63 7.26 5.18
N GLY A 97 -3.03 8.38 5.58
CA GLY A 97 -3.79 9.60 5.89
C GLY A 97 -4.87 9.32 6.94
N THR A 98 -6.04 9.96 6.80
CA THR A 98 -7.18 9.76 7.72
C THR A 98 -7.99 8.48 7.44
N GLY A 99 -7.59 7.67 6.46
CA GLY A 99 -8.35 6.53 5.97
C GLY A 99 -7.92 5.19 6.57
N GLY A 100 -8.89 4.35 6.96
CA GLY A 100 -8.67 2.94 7.28
C GLY A 100 -8.52 2.09 6.03
N TRP A 101 -7.44 2.30 5.27
CA TRP A 101 -7.16 1.48 4.08
C TRP A 101 -6.72 0.07 4.51
N GLY A 102 -7.56 -0.92 4.24
CA GLY A 102 -7.32 -2.31 4.61
C GLY A 102 -7.36 -3.26 3.41
N LYS A 103 -7.41 -4.56 3.71
CA LYS A 103 -7.46 -5.64 2.71
C LYS A 103 -8.72 -5.57 1.84
N GLU A 104 -9.73 -4.80 2.25
CA GLU A 104 -10.93 -4.51 1.48
C GLU A 104 -10.59 -3.89 0.12
N LEU A 105 -9.56 -3.02 0.09
CA LEU A 105 -9.07 -2.45 -1.16
C LEU A 105 -8.54 -3.50 -2.12
N ASN A 106 -8.17 -4.71 -1.72
CA ASN A 106 -7.65 -5.77 -2.60
C ASN A 106 -8.74 -6.39 -3.48
N SER A 107 -10.00 -6.03 -3.25
CA SER A 107 -11.16 -6.61 -3.93
C SER A 107 -12.13 -5.55 -4.46
N GLY A 108 -12.86 -5.89 -5.51
CA GLY A 108 -13.84 -4.99 -6.12
C GLY A 108 -13.22 -3.99 -7.09
N GLU A 109 -14.02 -2.99 -7.44
CA GLU A 109 -13.72 -1.97 -8.43
C GLU A 109 -13.07 -0.75 -7.76
N ILE A 110 -12.15 -0.10 -8.47
CA ILE A 110 -11.49 1.12 -8.01
C ILE A 110 -12.07 2.28 -8.82
N ILE A 111 -12.54 3.34 -8.17
CA ILE A 111 -12.91 4.59 -8.84
C ILE A 111 -11.81 5.61 -8.56
N HIS A 112 -11.10 6.02 -9.60
CA HIS A 112 -10.08 7.09 -9.56
C HIS A 112 -10.70 8.40 -10.05
N VAL A 113 -10.91 9.35 -9.13
CA VAL A 113 -11.47 10.66 -9.48
C VAL A 113 -10.37 11.55 -10.07
N THR A 114 -10.52 11.96 -11.33
CA THR A 114 -9.51 12.74 -12.06
C THR A 114 -9.80 14.23 -12.01
N ASN A 115 -11.07 14.62 -12.00
CA ASN A 115 -11.45 16.04 -12.00
C ASN A 115 -12.77 16.24 -11.26
N VAL A 116 -12.84 17.27 -10.43
CA VAL A 116 -14.07 17.79 -9.84
C VAL A 116 -14.08 19.29 -10.10
N SER A 117 -15.13 19.78 -10.75
CA SER A 117 -15.33 21.20 -11.00
C SER A 117 -16.68 21.64 -10.46
N VAL A 118 -16.73 22.87 -9.98
CA VAL A 118 -17.94 23.56 -9.54
C VAL A 118 -18.00 24.86 -10.32
N ASP A 119 -19.17 25.22 -10.83
CA ASP A 119 -19.33 26.48 -11.56
C ASP A 119 -19.16 27.66 -10.59
N GLU A 120 -18.06 28.40 -10.77
CA GLU A 120 -17.69 29.52 -9.91
C GLU A 120 -18.74 30.65 -9.91
N GLN A 121 -19.45 30.86 -11.03
CA GLN A 121 -20.48 31.91 -11.10
C GLN A 121 -21.66 31.58 -10.17
N LEU A 122 -21.94 30.29 -10.01
CA LEU A 122 -22.96 29.80 -9.10
C LEU A 122 -22.49 29.80 -7.64
N ILE A 123 -21.20 29.55 -7.40
CA ILE A 123 -20.61 29.76 -6.08
C ILE A 123 -20.81 31.21 -5.67
N GLU A 124 -20.50 32.19 -6.53
CA GLU A 124 -20.71 33.61 -6.21
C GLU A 124 -22.18 33.93 -5.93
N HIS A 125 -23.10 33.38 -6.72
CA HIS A 125 -24.54 33.59 -6.53
C HIS A 125 -25.07 32.96 -5.23
N LEU A 126 -24.55 31.80 -4.83
CA LEU A 126 -24.95 31.06 -3.62
C LEU A 126 -24.22 31.52 -2.36
N MET A 127 -22.97 31.99 -2.48
CA MET A 127 -22.06 32.35 -1.38
C MET A 127 -22.00 33.85 -1.08
N LEU A 128 -22.92 34.67 -1.61
CA LEU A 128 -23.01 36.12 -1.35
C LEU A 128 -23.17 36.51 0.14
N ASN A 129 -23.12 35.57 1.09
CA ASN A 129 -23.01 35.84 2.53
C ASN A 129 -21.82 35.21 3.28
N LYS A 130 -20.95 34.38 2.67
CA LYS A 130 -19.73 33.86 3.33
C LYS A 130 -18.58 33.66 2.34
N ARG A 131 -17.55 34.52 2.42
CA ARG A 131 -16.33 34.42 1.61
C ARG A 131 -15.43 33.30 2.13
N THR A 132 -15.41 32.17 1.45
CA THR A 132 -14.29 31.21 1.46
C THR A 132 -14.07 30.74 0.02
N SER A 133 -12.96 31.18 -0.59
CA SER A 133 -12.52 30.69 -1.90
C SER A 133 -11.81 29.35 -1.70
N LEU A 134 -12.38 28.28 -2.25
CA LEU A 134 -11.77 26.96 -2.32
C LEU A 134 -11.31 26.73 -3.76
N ARG A 135 -9.99 26.77 -3.98
CA ARG A 135 -9.39 26.17 -5.18
C ARG A 135 -9.09 24.72 -4.87
N ALA A 136 -9.89 23.80 -5.43
CA ALA A 136 -9.55 22.39 -5.42
C ALA A 136 -8.45 22.14 -6.46
N GLY A 137 -7.26 21.76 -6.00
CA GLY A 137 -6.25 21.14 -6.87
C GLY A 137 -6.66 19.70 -7.22
N PRO A 138 -6.01 19.06 -8.20
CA PRO A 138 -6.26 17.66 -8.52
C PRO A 138 -6.04 16.81 -7.25
N CYS A 139 -7.14 16.26 -6.71
CA CYS A 139 -7.12 15.37 -5.56
C CYS A 139 -7.53 13.99 -6.06
N SER A 140 -6.61 13.03 -6.02
CA SER A 140 -6.92 11.63 -6.30
C SER A 140 -7.72 11.07 -5.11
N LEU A 141 -9.02 10.90 -5.30
CA LEU A 141 -9.87 10.17 -4.36
C LEU A 141 -10.13 8.76 -4.91
N VAL A 142 -9.98 7.77 -4.04
CA VAL A 142 -10.22 6.37 -4.36
C VAL A 142 -11.44 5.90 -3.61
N LEU A 143 -12.45 5.44 -4.34
CA LEU A 143 -13.62 4.79 -3.76
C LEU A 143 -13.65 3.32 -4.17
N THR A 144 -13.95 2.43 -3.21
CA THR A 144 -14.17 1.01 -3.48
C THR A 144 -15.60 0.61 -3.16
N SER A 145 -16.25 -0.06 -4.11
CA SER A 145 -17.53 -0.73 -3.89
C SER A 145 -17.27 -2.21 -3.54
N SER A 146 -17.60 -2.63 -2.32
CA SER A 146 -17.53 -4.06 -1.93
C SER A 146 -18.83 -4.83 -2.27
N ALA A 147 -19.86 -4.16 -2.79
CA ALA A 147 -21.17 -4.76 -3.08
C ALA A 147 -21.34 -5.08 -4.58
N ARG A 148 -21.77 -6.31 -4.89
CA ARG A 148 -22.02 -6.82 -6.26
C ARG A 148 -23.19 -6.13 -7.02
N SER A 149 -23.73 -5.04 -6.49
CA SER A 149 -24.75 -4.21 -7.15
C SER A 149 -24.80 -2.83 -6.50
N ALA A 150 -23.73 -2.04 -6.63
CA ALA A 150 -23.80 -0.61 -6.33
C ALA A 150 -24.39 0.12 -7.54
N SER A 151 -25.60 0.66 -7.39
CA SER A 151 -26.26 1.48 -8.40
C SER A 151 -25.56 2.84 -8.52
N ALA A 152 -25.81 3.54 -9.63
CA ALA A 152 -25.39 4.92 -9.84
C ALA A 152 -25.73 5.85 -8.65
N ASP A 153 -26.77 5.52 -7.88
CA ASP A 153 -27.21 6.28 -6.70
C ASP A 153 -26.16 6.34 -5.59
N LEU A 154 -25.36 5.28 -5.39
CA LEU A 154 -24.31 5.29 -4.35
C LEU A 154 -23.15 6.22 -4.73
N ALA A 155 -22.83 6.31 -6.02
CA ALA A 155 -21.83 7.25 -6.52
C ALA A 155 -22.33 8.70 -6.41
N ALA A 156 -23.61 8.95 -6.71
CA ALA A 156 -24.25 10.26 -6.52
C ALA A 156 -24.27 10.67 -5.04
N GLN A 157 -24.64 9.75 -4.14
CA GLN A 157 -24.67 10.01 -2.70
C GLN A 157 -23.26 10.26 -2.15
N ASN A 158 -22.28 9.46 -2.53
CA ASN A 158 -20.89 9.68 -2.15
C ASN A 158 -20.36 11.01 -2.68
N PHE A 159 -20.71 11.42 -3.90
CA PHE A 159 -20.32 12.71 -4.46
C PHE A 159 -20.92 13.89 -3.66
N LEU A 160 -22.20 13.81 -3.31
CA LEU A 160 -22.87 14.79 -2.46
C LEU A 160 -22.26 14.84 -1.04
N ASP A 161 -21.91 13.68 -0.48
CA ASP A 161 -21.21 13.58 0.80
C ASP A 161 -19.78 14.14 0.74
N ILE A 162 -19.06 13.96 -0.36
CA ILE A 162 -17.72 14.53 -0.59
C ILE A 162 -17.80 16.06 -0.67
N LEU A 163 -18.79 16.59 -1.39
CA LEU A 163 -19.05 18.04 -1.45
C LEU A 163 -19.39 18.59 -0.05
N ALA A 164 -20.14 17.83 0.77
CA ALA A 164 -20.44 18.21 2.14
C ALA A 164 -19.25 18.08 3.12
N LYS A 165 -18.38 17.07 2.93
CA LYS A 165 -17.24 16.75 3.82
C LYS A 165 -15.96 17.54 3.52
N SER A 166 -15.81 18.13 2.34
CA SER A 166 -14.67 19.00 1.99
C SER A 166 -14.54 20.26 2.88
N CYS A 167 -15.50 20.49 3.79
CA CYS A 167 -15.51 21.56 4.79
C CYS A 167 -15.19 21.08 6.24
N HIS A 168 -14.76 19.82 6.45
CA HIS A 168 -14.60 19.25 7.79
C HIS A 168 -13.19 19.47 8.41
N PRO A 169 -13.06 19.87 9.69
CA PRO A 169 -11.77 20.15 10.36
C PRO A 169 -10.79 18.97 10.46
N SER A 170 -11.22 17.74 10.19
CA SER A 170 -10.37 16.53 10.25
C SER A 170 -9.26 16.51 9.20
N CYS A 171 -9.35 17.33 8.15
CA CYS A 171 -8.27 17.50 7.16
C CYS A 171 -7.06 18.29 7.70
N LEU A 172 -7.05 18.67 8.99
CA LEU A 172 -6.00 19.47 9.64
C LEU A 172 -5.27 18.74 10.79
N ILE A 173 -5.50 17.45 11.00
CA ILE A 173 -4.79 16.70 12.06
C ILE A 173 -3.39 16.34 11.54
N ALA A 174 -2.36 16.72 12.30
CA ALA A 174 -0.97 16.47 11.94
C ALA A 174 -0.63 14.96 11.93
N VAL A 175 -0.04 14.49 10.83
CA VAL A 175 0.38 13.10 10.55
C VAL A 175 1.31 12.49 11.62
N SER A 176 1.90 13.29 12.49
CA SER A 176 2.93 12.85 13.43
C SER A 176 2.42 12.09 14.66
N ALA A 177 1.11 11.98 14.89
CA ALA A 177 0.56 11.34 16.09
C ALA A 177 0.27 9.82 15.94
N ASP A 178 0.12 9.29 14.72
CA ASP A 178 -0.32 7.90 14.48
C ASP A 178 0.84 6.92 14.20
N ALA A 179 2.03 7.39 13.85
CA ALA A 179 3.15 6.51 13.51
C ALA A 179 3.86 5.90 14.74
N THR A 180 3.68 6.45 15.94
CA THR A 180 4.39 6.02 17.15
C THR A 180 3.83 4.75 17.78
N ASP A 181 2.53 4.49 17.61
CA ASP A 181 1.85 3.41 18.34
C ASP A 181 2.23 2.01 17.83
N SER A 182 2.43 1.85 16.52
CA SER A 182 2.80 0.56 15.90
C SER A 182 4.21 0.10 16.29
N ALA A 183 5.18 1.02 16.33
CA ALA A 183 6.55 0.70 16.71
C ALA A 183 6.68 0.38 18.22
N GLU A 184 5.91 1.05 19.08
CA GLU A 184 5.88 0.74 20.51
C GLU A 184 5.23 -0.61 20.80
N GLU A 185 4.13 -0.94 20.13
CA GLU A 185 3.46 -2.23 20.32
C GLU A 185 4.36 -3.40 19.90
N GLN A 186 5.06 -3.27 18.76
CA GLN A 186 6.07 -4.24 18.33
C GLN A 186 7.18 -4.43 19.39
N ARG A 187 7.65 -3.33 20.01
CA ARG A 187 8.67 -3.40 21.08
C ARG A 187 8.14 -4.06 22.36
N ARG A 188 6.89 -3.82 22.74
CA ARG A 188 6.27 -4.48 23.90
C ARG A 188 6.19 -5.99 23.70
N HIS A 189 5.85 -6.45 22.49
CA HIS A 189 5.84 -7.87 22.17
C HIS A 189 7.23 -8.51 22.15
N LEU A 190 8.30 -7.75 21.85
CA LEU A 190 9.67 -8.26 21.87
C LEU A 190 10.26 -8.36 23.29
N ALA A 191 9.69 -7.65 24.27
CA ALA A 191 10.22 -7.64 25.64
C ALA A 191 10.22 -9.02 26.32
N ASP A 192 9.26 -9.88 25.99
CA ASP A 192 9.17 -11.25 26.52
C ASP A 192 10.09 -12.24 25.77
N HIS A 193 10.76 -11.78 24.70
CA HIS A 193 11.57 -12.60 23.80
C HIS A 193 12.98 -12.00 23.66
N PRO A 194 13.87 -12.20 24.66
CA PRO A 194 15.15 -11.49 24.73
C PRO A 194 16.07 -11.76 23.53
N LEU A 195 16.01 -12.97 22.95
CA LEU A 195 16.78 -13.30 21.74
C LEU A 195 16.28 -12.52 20.52
N HIS A 196 14.96 -12.37 20.35
CA HIS A 196 14.37 -11.61 19.25
C HIS A 196 14.67 -10.12 19.39
N SER A 197 14.54 -9.55 20.60
CA SER A 197 14.92 -8.16 20.86
C SER A 197 16.40 -7.93 20.56
N ALA A 198 17.29 -8.80 21.06
CA ALA A 198 18.73 -8.67 20.82
C ALA A 198 19.08 -8.68 19.33
N ILE A 199 18.42 -9.52 18.52
CA ILE A 199 18.63 -9.56 17.06
C ILE A 199 18.23 -8.23 16.41
N VAL A 200 17.16 -7.60 16.88
CA VAL A 200 16.66 -6.33 16.34
C VAL A 200 17.52 -5.14 16.80
N ASP A 201 17.94 -5.14 18.06
CA ASP A 201 18.57 -3.98 18.69
C ASP A 201 20.11 -3.95 18.55
N ILE A 202 20.75 -5.10 18.30
CA ILE A 202 22.21 -5.22 18.28
C ILE A 202 22.66 -5.61 16.86
N GLU A 203 23.34 -4.66 16.23
CA GLU A 203 24.03 -4.85 14.97
C GLU A 203 25.50 -5.25 15.21
N GLY A 204 26.11 -5.93 14.23
CA GLY A 204 27.53 -6.28 14.29
C GLY A 204 27.84 -7.65 14.90
N PRO A 205 29.12 -8.00 15.07
CA PRO A 205 29.56 -9.33 15.48
C PRO A 205 29.19 -9.72 16.92
N GLU A 206 28.87 -8.75 17.78
CA GLU A 206 28.51 -8.96 19.19
C GLU A 206 27.25 -9.83 19.33
N ILE A 207 26.30 -9.70 18.40
CA ILE A 207 25.07 -10.50 18.40
C ILE A 207 25.35 -12.00 18.28
N ALA A 208 26.47 -12.39 17.66
CA ALA A 208 26.82 -13.79 17.47
C ALA A 208 27.06 -14.50 18.82
N GLU A 209 27.74 -13.86 19.76
CA GLU A 209 27.99 -14.45 21.09
C GLU A 209 26.72 -14.49 21.94
N ILE A 210 25.82 -13.52 21.79
CA ILE A 210 24.50 -13.54 22.45
C ILE A 210 23.68 -14.73 21.95
N ILE A 211 23.55 -14.89 20.62
CA ILE A 211 22.82 -16.01 20.02
C ILE A 211 23.42 -17.35 20.48
N LYS A 212 24.74 -17.51 20.43
CA LYS A 212 25.41 -18.74 20.88
C LYS A 212 25.18 -19.00 22.37
N THR A 213 25.17 -17.96 23.20
CA THR A 213 24.92 -18.10 24.65
C THR A 213 23.49 -18.56 24.91
N HIS A 214 22.49 -17.96 24.23
CA HIS A 214 21.11 -18.44 24.29
C HIS A 214 20.99 -19.89 23.83
N TYR A 215 21.61 -20.26 22.71
CA TYR A 215 21.59 -21.63 22.19
C TYR A 215 22.25 -22.66 23.10
N ARG A 216 23.36 -22.31 23.76
CA ARG A 216 24.03 -23.19 24.74
C ARG A 216 23.15 -23.46 25.95
N ASN A 217 22.38 -22.46 26.38
CA ASN A 217 21.44 -22.59 27.49
C ASN A 217 20.20 -23.40 27.08
N ASP A 218 19.69 -23.14 25.88
CA ASP A 218 18.54 -23.82 25.30
C ASP A 218 18.67 -23.91 23.78
N SER A 219 18.97 -25.11 23.28
CA SER A 219 19.10 -25.34 21.83
C SER A 219 17.82 -25.10 21.04
N SER A 220 16.65 -25.13 21.70
CA SER A 220 15.37 -24.85 21.06
C SER A 220 15.09 -23.35 20.91
N SER A 221 15.87 -22.49 21.58
CA SER A 221 15.67 -21.04 21.57
C SER A 221 15.75 -20.43 20.17
N ILE A 222 16.57 -21.00 19.28
CA ILE A 222 16.71 -20.53 17.88
C ILE A 222 15.49 -20.83 17.00
N ARG A 223 14.54 -21.65 17.49
CA ARG A 223 13.27 -22.00 16.84
C ARG A 223 12.05 -21.49 17.61
N GLY A 224 12.25 -20.93 18.79
CA GLY A 224 11.17 -20.33 19.58
C GLY A 224 10.49 -19.20 18.82
N LYS A 225 9.16 -19.14 18.84
CA LYS A 225 8.41 -18.06 18.21
C LYS A 225 8.20 -16.92 19.20
N ASP A 226 8.20 -15.69 18.71
CA ASP A 226 7.78 -14.53 19.50
C ASP A 226 6.26 -14.39 19.55
N GLY A 227 5.76 -13.33 20.20
CA GLY A 227 4.33 -13.00 20.26
C GLY A 227 3.67 -12.78 18.89
N ALA A 228 4.45 -12.53 17.84
CA ALA A 228 3.97 -12.43 16.45
C ALA A 228 4.08 -13.76 15.68
N GLY A 229 4.49 -14.84 16.33
CA GLY A 229 4.69 -16.15 15.69
C GLY A 229 6.01 -16.25 14.91
N MET A 230 6.89 -15.26 14.98
CA MET A 230 8.12 -15.20 14.19
C MET A 230 9.28 -15.87 14.93
N THR A 231 10.08 -16.68 14.25
CA THR A 231 11.31 -17.25 14.82
C THR A 231 12.49 -16.26 14.74
N PRO A 232 13.60 -16.47 15.48
CA PRO A 232 14.79 -15.62 15.40
C PRO A 232 15.31 -15.42 13.98
N ILE A 233 15.23 -16.44 13.11
CA ILE A 233 15.68 -16.33 11.72
C ILE A 233 14.74 -15.44 10.87
N HIS A 234 13.44 -15.40 11.16
CA HIS A 234 12.54 -14.43 10.52
C HIS A 234 12.95 -13.00 10.86
N ARG A 235 13.25 -12.73 12.14
CA ARG A 235 13.69 -11.39 12.59
C ARG A 235 15.02 -11.02 11.95
N ALA A 236 16.02 -11.89 12.03
CA ALA A 236 17.35 -11.63 11.48
C ALA A 236 17.30 -11.30 9.97
N LEU A 237 16.48 -12.02 9.20
CA LEU A 237 16.32 -11.78 7.77
C LEU A 237 15.45 -10.56 7.45
N GLY A 238 14.37 -10.33 8.21
CA GLY A 238 13.46 -9.21 8.01
C GLY A 238 14.06 -7.83 8.31
N ILE A 239 15.17 -7.76 9.04
CA ILE A 239 15.93 -6.53 9.26
C ILE A 239 17.34 -6.56 8.65
N ALA A 240 17.65 -7.59 7.86
CA ALA A 240 18.98 -7.84 7.29
C ALA A 240 20.12 -7.66 8.31
N ASN A 241 20.17 -8.53 9.33
CA ASN A 241 21.29 -8.65 10.27
C ASN A 241 22.17 -9.87 9.93
N ILE A 242 23.35 -9.64 9.33
CA ILE A 242 24.18 -10.68 8.69
C ILE A 242 24.86 -11.55 9.71
N CYS A 243 25.38 -10.91 10.76
CA CYS A 243 26.04 -11.59 11.85
C CYS A 243 25.05 -12.52 12.56
N ALA A 244 23.81 -12.06 12.78
CA ALA A 244 22.76 -12.91 13.35
C ALA A 244 22.38 -14.06 12.42
N THR A 245 22.14 -13.76 11.13
CA THR A 245 21.74 -14.75 10.12
C THR A 245 22.78 -15.86 9.97
N LEU A 246 24.05 -15.51 9.74
CA LEU A 246 25.16 -16.47 9.61
C LEU A 246 25.33 -17.31 10.87
N THR A 247 25.19 -16.70 12.05
CA THR A 247 25.29 -17.42 13.32
C THR A 247 24.16 -18.43 13.47
N LEU A 248 22.91 -18.04 13.20
CA LEU A 248 21.75 -18.92 13.27
C LEU A 248 21.88 -20.10 12.28
N LEU A 249 22.29 -19.84 11.04
CA LEU A 249 22.57 -20.89 10.05
C LEU A 249 23.66 -21.85 10.53
N GLY A 250 24.75 -21.32 11.10
CA GLY A 250 25.84 -22.11 11.66
C GLY A 250 25.46 -22.97 12.88
N LEU A 251 24.39 -22.61 13.59
CA LEU A 251 23.86 -23.36 14.75
C LEU A 251 22.83 -24.43 14.36
N GLY A 252 22.64 -24.67 13.07
CA GLY A 252 21.83 -25.77 12.56
C GLY A 252 20.38 -25.42 12.28
N ILE A 253 20.10 -24.17 11.86
CA ILE A 253 18.86 -23.86 11.14
C ILE A 253 18.82 -24.68 9.84
N THR A 254 17.75 -25.44 9.66
CA THR A 254 17.57 -26.37 8.54
C THR A 254 16.83 -25.70 7.37
N PRO A 255 16.85 -26.29 6.17
CA PRO A 255 16.01 -25.82 5.06
C PRO A 255 14.52 -25.79 5.41
N ASP A 256 14.05 -26.67 6.30
CA ASP A 256 12.64 -26.69 6.72
C ASP A 256 12.30 -25.52 7.65
N ASP A 257 13.24 -25.11 8.50
CA ASP A 257 13.11 -23.90 9.31
C ASP A 257 12.98 -22.64 8.42
N LEU A 258 13.66 -22.62 7.27
CA LEU A 258 13.60 -21.55 6.26
C LEU A 258 12.36 -21.59 5.36
N ARG A 259 11.64 -22.73 5.32
CA ARG A 259 10.34 -22.87 4.63
C ARG A 259 9.16 -22.72 5.57
N ASN A 260 9.43 -22.52 6.86
CA ASN A 260 8.40 -22.44 7.87
C ASN A 260 7.60 -21.14 7.72
N ALA A 261 6.35 -21.26 7.28
CA ALA A 261 5.38 -20.17 7.20
C ALA A 261 4.35 -20.20 8.34
N ASP A 262 4.64 -20.92 9.42
CA ASP A 262 3.74 -21.11 10.57
C ASP A 262 3.77 -19.88 11.50
N ASN A 263 3.31 -18.75 10.98
CA ASN A 263 3.02 -17.52 11.72
C ASN A 263 1.69 -16.94 11.22
N PRO A 264 1.06 -16.00 11.95
CA PRO A 264 -0.23 -15.43 11.56
C PRO A 264 -0.23 -14.75 10.18
N GLU A 265 0.92 -14.31 9.70
CA GLU A 265 1.07 -13.71 8.36
C GLU A 265 1.23 -14.74 7.24
N GLY A 266 1.55 -15.99 7.57
CA GLY A 266 1.83 -17.04 6.59
C GLY A 266 3.12 -16.80 5.79
N VAL A 267 4.12 -16.15 6.39
CA VAL A 267 5.34 -15.73 5.69
C VAL A 267 6.55 -16.58 6.07
N THR A 268 7.38 -16.92 5.11
CA THR A 268 8.65 -17.61 5.36
C THR A 268 9.77 -16.62 5.72
N PRO A 269 10.87 -17.08 6.35
CA PRO A 269 12.04 -16.24 6.56
C PRO A 269 12.64 -15.66 5.26
N LEU A 270 12.57 -16.39 4.15
CA LEU A 270 13.02 -15.88 2.84
C LEU A 270 12.12 -14.74 2.35
N GLU A 271 10.80 -14.87 2.49
CA GLU A 271 9.86 -13.80 2.13
C GLU A 271 10.05 -12.55 3.03
N CYS A 272 10.48 -12.72 4.29
CA CYS A 272 10.87 -11.58 5.13
C CYS A 272 12.08 -10.82 4.54
N LEU A 273 13.10 -11.54 4.06
CA LEU A 273 14.26 -10.93 3.40
C LEU A 273 13.86 -10.24 2.09
N GLU A 274 13.04 -10.89 1.27
CA GLU A 274 12.58 -10.33 -0.01
C GLU A 274 11.78 -9.04 0.23
N ARG A 275 10.89 -9.01 1.23
CA ARG A 275 10.17 -7.79 1.64
C ARG A 275 11.11 -6.68 2.09
N PHE A 276 12.12 -7.00 2.89
CA PHE A 276 13.14 -6.03 3.31
C PHE A 276 13.83 -5.43 2.08
N MET A 277 14.30 -6.30 1.17
CA MET A 277 14.97 -5.91 -0.06
C MET A 277 14.07 -5.14 -1.02
N GLU A 278 12.75 -5.34 -1.02
CA GLU A 278 11.79 -4.55 -1.82
C GLU A 278 11.51 -3.17 -1.20
N SER A 279 11.51 -3.07 0.12
CA SER A 279 11.18 -1.82 0.83
C SER A 279 12.26 -0.72 0.70
N ASP A 280 13.53 -1.11 0.60
CA ASP A 280 14.67 -0.18 0.55
C ASP A 280 14.80 0.57 -0.81
N PRO A 281 14.65 -0.10 -1.98
CA PRO A 281 14.54 0.55 -3.28
C PRO A 281 13.30 1.43 -3.42
N ASP A 282 12.16 1.03 -2.83
CA ASP A 282 10.93 1.82 -2.93
C ASP A 282 11.04 3.12 -2.11
N PHE A 283 11.69 3.09 -0.95
CA PHE A 283 12.00 4.29 -0.18
C PHE A 283 12.96 5.21 -0.94
N SER A 284 14.06 4.67 -1.46
CA SER A 284 15.06 5.44 -2.21
C SER A 284 14.54 5.96 -3.56
N TYR A 285 13.70 5.21 -4.27
CA TYR A 285 13.07 5.69 -5.50
C TYR A 285 12.08 6.83 -5.24
N THR A 286 11.26 6.71 -4.20
CA THR A 286 10.26 7.73 -3.84
C THR A 286 10.92 9.03 -3.39
N MET A 287 12.04 8.94 -2.67
CA MET A 287 12.75 10.11 -2.15
C MET A 287 13.81 10.69 -3.10
N LEU A 288 14.52 9.87 -3.88
CA LEU A 288 15.71 10.26 -4.64
C LEU A 288 15.58 10.06 -6.16
N ARG A 289 14.47 9.49 -6.67
CA ARG A 289 14.24 9.14 -8.08
C ARG A 289 15.31 8.26 -8.73
N HIS A 290 16.20 7.67 -7.93
CA HIS A 290 17.25 6.76 -8.38
C HIS A 290 17.24 5.55 -7.43
N THR A 291 17.28 4.34 -7.99
CA THR A 291 17.55 3.13 -7.24
C THR A 291 19.02 2.79 -7.39
N ASN A 292 19.75 2.65 -6.28
CA ASN A 292 21.14 2.20 -6.31
C ASN A 292 21.27 0.66 -6.51
N GLY A 293 20.18 0.00 -6.90
CA GLY A 293 20.06 -1.45 -6.86
C GLY A 293 20.10 -1.97 -5.42
N HIS A 294 20.26 -3.29 -5.28
CA HIS A 294 20.51 -3.91 -3.98
C HIS A 294 21.98 -3.75 -3.60
N THR A 295 22.23 -3.59 -2.30
CA THR A 295 23.60 -3.57 -1.78
C THR A 295 24.26 -4.94 -1.95
N GLU A 296 25.59 -4.98 -1.98
CA GLU A 296 26.35 -6.24 -2.03
C GLU A 296 25.99 -7.16 -0.86
N ASP A 297 25.78 -6.59 0.32
CA ASP A 297 25.34 -7.32 1.51
C ASP A 297 23.97 -7.97 1.29
N GLN A 298 22.97 -7.21 0.80
CA GLN A 298 21.62 -7.72 0.48
C GLN A 298 21.66 -8.92 -0.47
N LEU A 299 22.43 -8.80 -1.57
CA LEU A 299 22.60 -9.89 -2.53
C LEU A 299 23.31 -11.09 -1.90
N THR A 300 24.24 -10.85 -0.97
CA THR A 300 24.93 -11.90 -0.22
C THR A 300 23.96 -12.66 0.70
N TYR A 301 23.02 -11.99 1.39
CA TYR A 301 21.97 -12.69 2.16
C TYR A 301 21.13 -13.60 1.28
N GLU A 302 20.62 -13.03 0.18
CA GLU A 302 19.73 -13.75 -0.72
C GLU A 302 20.42 -14.99 -1.27
N PHE A 303 21.68 -14.84 -1.70
CA PHE A 303 22.52 -15.94 -2.16
C PHE A 303 22.70 -17.03 -1.10
N LEU A 304 23.04 -16.65 0.14
CA LEU A 304 23.27 -17.60 1.22
C LEU A 304 22.00 -18.38 1.57
N VAL A 305 20.87 -17.68 1.76
CA VAL A 305 19.59 -18.29 2.13
C VAL A 305 19.08 -19.20 1.01
N LYS A 306 19.15 -18.75 -0.25
CA LYS A 306 18.76 -19.56 -1.41
C LYS A 306 19.67 -20.77 -1.59
N GLY A 307 20.97 -20.63 -1.28
CA GLY A 307 21.92 -21.73 -1.26
C GLY A 307 21.55 -22.81 -0.24
N VAL A 308 21.20 -22.43 1.00
CA VAL A 308 20.74 -23.37 2.03
C VAL A 308 19.43 -24.06 1.62
N LEU A 309 18.53 -23.34 0.94
CA LEU A 309 17.27 -23.91 0.43
C LEU A 309 17.45 -24.83 -0.78
N GLY A 310 18.66 -24.95 -1.34
CA GLY A 310 18.92 -25.70 -2.57
C GLY A 310 18.24 -25.07 -3.79
N MET A 311 17.93 -23.78 -3.74
CA MET A 311 17.35 -23.08 -4.87
C MET A 311 18.44 -22.84 -5.93
N PRO A 312 18.08 -22.89 -7.22
CA PRO A 312 19.02 -22.56 -8.28
C PRO A 312 19.44 -21.11 -8.11
N LEU A 313 20.71 -20.92 -7.76
CA LEU A 313 21.33 -19.60 -7.82
C LEU A 313 21.33 -19.21 -9.29
N ILE A 314 20.75 -18.07 -9.62
CA ILE A 314 20.85 -17.51 -10.97
C ILE A 314 22.30 -17.05 -11.14
N THR A 315 23.22 -18.00 -11.32
CA THR A 315 24.52 -17.73 -11.92
C THR A 315 24.20 -17.11 -13.26
N GLN A 316 24.57 -15.84 -13.40
CA GLN A 316 24.35 -15.05 -14.60
C GLN A 316 24.88 -15.83 -15.81
N ASN A 317 24.00 -16.58 -16.46
CA ASN A 317 24.15 -17.03 -17.83
C ASN A 317 23.77 -15.85 -18.73
N ARG A 318 24.27 -14.65 -18.42
CA ARG A 318 24.35 -13.57 -19.39
C ARG A 318 25.59 -13.85 -20.21
N GLY A 319 25.42 -14.79 -21.14
CA GLY A 319 26.28 -14.87 -22.30
C GLY A 319 26.39 -13.48 -22.90
N LEU A 320 27.63 -13.03 -23.06
CA LEU A 320 28.02 -11.92 -23.90
C LEU A 320 27.28 -12.04 -25.25
N TYR A 321 26.31 -11.16 -25.49
CA TYR A 321 25.74 -10.86 -26.80
C TYR A 321 25.60 -9.35 -26.92
#